data_AF-A0A6H5GCE9-F1
#
_entry.id   AF-A0A6H5GCE9-F1
#
_cell.length_a   1.000
_cell.length_b   1.000
_cell.length_c   1.000
_cell.angle_alpha   90.00
_cell.angle_beta   90.00
_cell.angle_gamma   90.00
#
_symmetry.space_group_name_H-M   'P 1'
#
loop_
_entity.id
_entity.type
_entity.pdbx_description
1 polymer ?
#
loop_
_entity_poly.entity_id
_entity_poly.type
_entity_poly.pdbx_seq_one_letter_code
_entity_poly.pdbx_strand_id
1 'polypeptide(L)'
;MEEINRQARYKTALDKLKHPWISTPSVSEFLASCSHLKDRMPLSVSGWIPTTVECNSTELNVTLIRPENSATTTKDVVKRIRDIFGVEAKFFFNQTSLITFSIKNSVKPNGDDPVADSGEQLLKIISLFQRVNINAALNAVEIKDVDKNEFGEKMPLQDWQEYTFDVETAIPPQLIFVRDEFSGIRLNKIIYTVDTERSASTFSYSEPCDAKIREEYVQAYGLSTGRFASRPGSSGKVIVVIRLISRRKQSLTLGELGLSEAQQNAIKSALAKPAGVIFSSGPTGHGKSTLSQCMAEIYTSENPGMNMLSVEDPIESPIEGTFQTPLISTDRSDGAKMGRAW
;
A
#
# COMPACT_ATOMS: atom_id res chain seq x y z
N MET A 1 -57.59 -24.94 6.17
CA MET A 1 -57.19 -23.84 5.25
C MET A 1 -56.50 -22.72 6.00
N GLU A 2 -57.13 -22.15 7.04
CA GLU A 2 -56.55 -21.05 7.83
C GLU A 2 -55.28 -21.43 8.62
N GLU A 3 -55.25 -22.64 9.19
CA GLU A 3 -54.09 -23.14 9.95
C GLU A 3 -52.88 -23.49 9.05
N ILE A 4 -53.14 -23.96 7.83
CA ILE A 4 -52.11 -24.19 6.79
C ILE A 4 -51.53 -22.85 6.33
N ASN A 5 -52.38 -21.83 6.16
CA ASN A 5 -51.93 -20.47 5.83
C ASN A 5 -51.15 -19.82 6.98
N ARG A 6 -51.53 -20.07 8.24
CA ARG A 6 -50.77 -19.63 9.42
C ARG A 6 -49.40 -20.28 9.48
N GLN A 7 -49.32 -21.60 9.27
CA GLN A 7 -48.03 -22.30 9.22
C GLN A 7 -47.15 -21.83 8.07
N ALA A 8 -47.71 -21.56 6.90
CA ALA A 8 -46.96 -20.99 5.78
C ALA A 8 -46.42 -19.58 6.11
N ARG A 9 -47.24 -18.70 6.72
CA ARG A 9 -46.81 -17.36 7.16
C ARG A 9 -45.74 -17.42 8.25
N TYR A 10 -45.89 -18.31 9.23
CA TYR A 10 -44.91 -18.54 10.28
C TYR A 10 -43.58 -19.06 9.72
N LYS A 11 -43.63 -19.98 8.74
CA LYS A 11 -42.43 -20.48 8.05
C LYS A 11 -41.74 -19.39 7.22
N THR A 12 -42.50 -18.53 6.54
CA THR A 12 -41.95 -17.35 5.83
C THR A 12 -41.36 -16.33 6.81
N ALA A 13 -41.95 -16.16 7.99
CA ALA A 13 -41.43 -15.29 9.05
C ALA A 13 -40.13 -15.86 9.66
N LEU A 14 -40.03 -17.18 9.83
CA LEU A 14 -38.80 -17.88 10.24
C LEU A 14 -37.70 -17.80 9.17
N ASP A 15 -38.04 -17.87 7.89
CA ASP A 15 -37.06 -17.69 6.81
C ASP A 15 -36.44 -16.29 6.82
N LYS A 16 -37.17 -15.26 7.29
CA LYS A 16 -36.64 -13.89 7.49
C LYS A 16 -35.71 -13.77 8.71
N LEU A 17 -35.73 -14.74 9.62
CA LEU A 17 -34.90 -14.77 10.83
C LEU A 17 -33.62 -15.59 10.66
N LYS A 18 -33.44 -16.24 9.50
CA LYS A 18 -32.16 -16.90 9.18
C LYS A 18 -31.03 -15.90 9.24
N HIS A 19 -29.92 -16.31 9.84
CA HIS A 19 -28.76 -15.46 9.94
C HIS A 19 -28.25 -15.03 8.56
N PRO A 20 -28.00 -13.72 8.34
CA PRO A 20 -27.53 -13.21 7.04
C PRO A 20 -26.24 -13.90 6.56
N TRP A 21 -25.38 -14.29 7.51
CA TRP A 21 -24.07 -14.87 7.24
C TRP A 21 -24.08 -16.32 6.73
N ILE A 22 -25.23 -17.00 6.73
CA ILE A 22 -25.37 -18.36 6.19
C ILE A 22 -25.04 -18.40 4.70
N SER A 23 -25.35 -17.30 4.00
CA SER A 23 -25.17 -17.16 2.56
C SER A 23 -23.82 -16.53 2.18
N THR A 24 -23.00 -16.16 3.15
CA THR A 24 -21.73 -15.47 2.91
C THR A 24 -20.54 -16.38 3.21
N PRO A 25 -19.43 -16.21 2.46
CA PRO A 25 -18.22 -17.01 2.66
C PRO A 25 -17.49 -16.62 3.94
N SER A 26 -16.64 -17.52 4.43
CA SER A 26 -15.72 -17.20 5.53
C SER A 26 -14.70 -16.15 5.08
N VAL A 27 -14.10 -15.44 6.06
CA VAL A 27 -13.06 -14.45 5.78
C VAL A 27 -11.89 -15.06 5.02
N SER A 28 -11.44 -16.26 5.40
CA SER A 28 -10.32 -16.95 4.77
C SER A 28 -10.61 -17.34 3.32
N GLU A 29 -11.77 -17.94 3.04
CA GLU A 29 -12.18 -18.30 1.67
C GLU A 29 -12.39 -17.07 0.79
N PHE A 30 -12.98 -16.00 1.35
CA PHE A 30 -13.17 -14.74 0.65
C PHE A 30 -11.82 -14.12 0.26
N LEU A 31 -10.89 -14.02 1.20
CA LEU A 31 -9.55 -13.48 0.96
C LEU A 31 -8.75 -14.33 -0.03
N ALA A 32 -8.82 -15.65 0.09
CA ALA A 32 -8.13 -16.56 -0.82
C ALA A 32 -8.64 -16.39 -2.26
N SER A 33 -9.96 -16.33 -2.47
CA SER A 33 -10.54 -16.14 -3.79
C SER A 33 -10.18 -14.77 -4.38
N CYS A 34 -10.33 -13.70 -3.60
CA CYS A 34 -10.01 -12.35 -4.04
C CYS A 34 -8.51 -12.17 -4.35
N SER A 35 -7.62 -12.75 -3.54
CA SER A 35 -6.18 -12.74 -3.80
C SER A 35 -5.86 -13.47 -5.10
N HIS A 36 -6.41 -14.68 -5.29
CA HIS A 36 -6.18 -15.47 -6.49
C HIS A 36 -6.63 -14.77 -7.77
N LEU A 37 -7.79 -14.09 -7.75
CA LEU A 37 -8.26 -13.30 -8.90
C LEU A 37 -7.41 -12.05 -9.13
N LYS A 38 -7.00 -11.35 -8.05
CA LYS A 38 -6.11 -10.18 -8.12
C LYS A 38 -4.75 -10.54 -8.69
N ASP A 39 -4.13 -11.65 -8.26
CA ASP A 39 -2.77 -12.03 -8.64
C ASP A 39 -2.67 -12.40 -10.14
N ARG A 40 -3.81 -12.72 -10.77
CA ARG A 40 -3.91 -12.91 -12.22
C ARG A 40 -4.04 -11.60 -13.02
N MET A 41 -4.23 -10.46 -12.34
CA MET A 41 -4.38 -9.16 -12.97
C MET A 41 -3.01 -8.65 -13.42
N PRO A 42 -2.79 -8.41 -14.73
CA PRO A 42 -1.54 -7.82 -15.19
C PRO A 42 -1.46 -6.35 -14.77
N LEU A 43 -0.24 -5.85 -14.56
CA LEU A 43 0.02 -4.44 -14.24
C LEU A 43 -0.42 -3.48 -15.36
N SER A 44 -0.55 -3.97 -16.60
CA SER A 44 -1.18 -3.24 -17.69
C SER A 44 -1.84 -4.19 -18.70
N VAL A 45 -2.90 -3.71 -19.35
CA VAL A 45 -3.58 -4.42 -20.44
C VAL A 45 -3.49 -3.56 -21.69
N SER A 46 -2.65 -3.95 -22.66
CA SER A 46 -2.40 -3.14 -23.87
C SER A 46 -2.06 -1.67 -23.56
N GLY A 47 -1.29 -1.44 -22.48
CA GLY A 47 -0.87 -0.11 -22.02
C GLY A 47 -1.90 0.68 -21.21
N TRP A 48 -3.08 0.14 -20.96
CA TRP A 48 -4.03 0.68 -19.97
C TRP A 48 -3.71 0.12 -18.58
N ILE A 49 -3.84 0.96 -17.54
CA ILE A 49 -3.39 0.65 -16.18
C ILE A 49 -4.62 0.38 -15.29
N PRO A 50 -4.67 -0.73 -14.54
CA PRO A 50 -5.70 -0.92 -13.51
C PRO A 50 -5.56 0.11 -12.39
N THR A 51 -6.61 0.88 -12.15
CA THR A 51 -6.66 1.88 -11.07
C THR A 51 -7.47 1.41 -9.89
N THR A 52 -8.53 0.64 -10.14
CA THR A 52 -9.41 0.11 -9.09
C THR A 52 -9.75 -1.33 -9.39
N VAL A 53 -9.57 -2.20 -8.39
CA VAL A 53 -9.96 -3.60 -8.42
C VAL A 53 -10.86 -3.86 -7.22
N GLU A 54 -12.15 -3.97 -7.46
CA GLU A 54 -13.17 -4.24 -6.44
C GLU A 54 -13.54 -5.73 -6.48
N CYS A 55 -13.25 -6.45 -5.41
CA CYS A 55 -13.62 -7.85 -5.25
C CYS A 55 -14.79 -7.99 -4.28
N ASN A 56 -15.83 -8.69 -4.70
CA ASN A 56 -16.93 -9.15 -3.85
C ASN A 56 -17.11 -10.67 -4.03
N SER A 57 -18.14 -11.26 -3.41
CA SER A 57 -18.37 -12.72 -3.46
C SER A 57 -18.82 -13.25 -4.82
N THR A 58 -19.30 -12.39 -5.73
CA THR A 58 -19.90 -12.76 -7.02
C THR A 58 -19.08 -12.34 -8.24
N GLU A 59 -18.28 -11.28 -8.13
CA GLU A 59 -17.44 -10.76 -9.20
C GLU A 59 -16.22 -9.97 -8.70
N LEU A 60 -15.23 -9.88 -9.57
CA LEU A 60 -14.11 -8.94 -9.50
C LEU A 60 -14.32 -7.87 -10.57
N ASN A 61 -14.64 -6.65 -10.15
CA ASN A 61 -14.80 -5.49 -11.00
C ASN A 61 -13.48 -4.74 -11.11
N VAL A 62 -13.03 -4.51 -12.34
CA VAL A 62 -11.75 -3.87 -12.62
C VAL A 62 -12.00 -2.65 -13.46
N THR A 63 -11.41 -1.54 -13.04
CA THR A 63 -11.38 -0.28 -13.80
C THR A 63 -9.96 -0.06 -14.30
N LEU A 64 -9.83 0.13 -15.61
CA LEU A 64 -8.58 0.53 -16.25
C LEU A 64 -8.70 1.98 -16.72
N ILE A 65 -7.61 2.72 -16.56
CA ILE A 65 -7.44 4.04 -17.13
C ILE A 65 -6.43 4.00 -18.28
N ARG A 66 -6.72 4.74 -19.34
CA ARG A 66 -5.75 5.03 -20.39
C ARG A 66 -4.80 6.11 -19.89
N PRO A 67 -3.48 5.87 -19.87
CA PRO A 67 -2.52 6.90 -19.53
C PRO A 67 -2.59 8.09 -20.50
N GLU A 68 -2.31 9.28 -19.99
CA GLU A 68 -2.15 10.46 -20.83
C GLU A 68 -1.02 10.25 -21.85
N ASN A 69 -1.16 10.84 -23.04
CA ASN A 69 -0.21 10.71 -24.15
C ASN A 69 0.04 9.27 -24.66
N SER A 70 -0.79 8.30 -24.27
CA SER A 70 -0.69 6.93 -24.78
C SER A 70 -1.32 6.78 -26.18
N ALA A 71 -0.63 6.12 -27.11
CA ALA A 71 -1.16 5.80 -28.44
C ALA A 71 -2.10 4.56 -28.45
N THR A 72 -2.34 3.93 -27.30
CA THR A 72 -3.14 2.70 -27.18
C THR A 72 -4.63 2.99 -27.36
N THR A 73 -5.33 2.14 -28.11
CA THR A 73 -6.75 2.37 -28.42
C THR A 73 -7.69 1.52 -27.55
N THR A 74 -8.94 1.96 -27.41
CA THR A 74 -10.01 1.19 -26.75
C THR A 74 -10.23 -0.16 -27.44
N LYS A 75 -10.05 -0.24 -28.77
CA LYS A 75 -10.19 -1.48 -29.53
C LYS A 75 -9.15 -2.53 -29.11
N ASP A 76 -7.90 -2.10 -28.90
CA ASP A 76 -6.80 -2.99 -28.53
C ASP A 76 -6.96 -3.54 -27.11
N VAL A 77 -7.39 -2.69 -26.16
CA VAL A 77 -7.62 -3.12 -24.78
C VAL A 77 -8.84 -4.03 -24.67
N VAL A 78 -9.96 -3.72 -25.35
CA VAL A 78 -11.17 -4.59 -25.37
C VAL A 78 -10.84 -5.97 -25.92
N LYS A 79 -10.10 -6.03 -27.04
CA LYS A 79 -9.66 -7.30 -27.63
C LYS A 79 -8.80 -8.08 -26.63
N ARG A 80 -7.82 -7.41 -26.01
CA ARG A 80 -6.91 -8.04 -25.06
C ARG A 80 -7.61 -8.53 -23.79
N ILE A 81 -8.60 -7.80 -23.27
CA ILE A 81 -9.42 -8.24 -22.13
C ILE A 81 -10.16 -9.53 -22.49
N ARG A 82 -10.75 -9.61 -23.68
CA ARG A 82 -11.41 -10.82 -24.17
C ARG A 82 -10.42 -11.99 -24.30
N ASP A 83 -9.22 -11.74 -24.82
CA ASP A 83 -8.20 -12.78 -25.00
C ASP A 83 -7.65 -13.32 -23.66
N ILE A 84 -7.47 -12.47 -22.65
CA ILE A 84 -6.91 -12.87 -21.35
C ILE A 84 -7.98 -13.46 -20.43
N PHE A 85 -9.15 -12.81 -20.35
CA PHE A 85 -10.15 -13.09 -19.32
C PHE A 85 -11.42 -13.74 -19.88
N GLY A 86 -11.62 -13.75 -21.20
CA GLY A 86 -12.82 -14.30 -21.82
C GLY A 86 -14.10 -13.50 -21.52
N VAL A 87 -13.98 -12.23 -21.10
CA VAL A 87 -15.11 -11.37 -20.72
C VAL A 87 -15.24 -10.16 -21.65
N GLU A 88 -16.42 -9.56 -21.66
CA GLU A 88 -16.67 -8.32 -22.37
C GLU A 88 -16.45 -7.11 -21.45
N ALA A 89 -15.78 -6.10 -21.99
CA ALA A 89 -15.52 -4.85 -21.29
C ALA A 89 -16.61 -3.82 -21.61
N LYS A 90 -17.03 -3.07 -20.59
CA LYS A 90 -17.93 -1.92 -20.69
C LYS A 90 -17.10 -0.65 -20.77
N PHE A 91 -17.42 0.21 -21.72
CA PHE A 91 -16.77 1.51 -21.88
C PHE A 91 -17.80 2.64 -21.71
N PHE A 92 -17.33 3.78 -21.25
CA PHE A 92 -18.15 4.95 -21.01
C PHE A 92 -18.03 5.93 -22.18
N PHE A 93 -19.14 6.26 -22.84
CA PHE A 93 -19.14 7.16 -24.00
C PHE A 93 -18.70 8.59 -23.65
N ASN A 94 -18.92 9.02 -22.41
CA ASN A 94 -18.53 10.33 -21.89
C ASN A 94 -17.10 10.35 -21.29
N GLN A 95 -16.49 9.18 -21.06
CA GLN A 95 -15.16 9.04 -20.47
C GLN A 95 -14.34 8.03 -21.28
N THR A 96 -13.80 8.48 -22.41
CA THR A 96 -13.11 7.62 -23.39
C THR A 96 -11.78 7.04 -22.90
N SER A 97 -11.26 7.55 -21.78
CA SER A 97 -10.05 7.06 -21.12
C SER A 97 -10.32 6.02 -20.03
N LEU A 98 -11.58 5.62 -19.82
CA LEU A 98 -11.95 4.64 -18.80
C LEU A 98 -12.67 3.44 -19.41
N ILE A 99 -12.30 2.27 -18.93
CA ILE A 99 -12.96 1.02 -19.28
C ILE A 99 -13.07 0.16 -18.03
N THR A 100 -14.18 -0.56 -17.91
CA THR A 100 -14.42 -1.48 -16.82
C THR A 100 -14.79 -2.85 -17.33
N PHE A 101 -14.40 -3.90 -16.61
CA PHE A 101 -14.82 -5.26 -16.90
C PHE A 101 -14.97 -6.05 -15.60
N SER A 102 -15.78 -7.10 -15.67
CA SER A 102 -16.14 -7.92 -14.51
C SER A 102 -15.73 -9.37 -14.78
N ILE A 103 -15.01 -9.97 -13.85
CA ILE A 103 -14.67 -11.40 -13.86
C ILE A 103 -15.58 -12.08 -12.84
N LYS A 104 -16.25 -13.18 -13.22
CA LYS A 104 -17.08 -13.93 -12.26
C LYS A 104 -16.24 -14.48 -11.12
N ASN A 105 -16.71 -14.27 -9.90
CA ASN A 105 -16.21 -14.88 -8.68
C ASN A 105 -17.29 -15.84 -8.13
N SER A 106 -16.88 -16.92 -7.49
CA SER A 106 -17.81 -17.83 -6.82
C SER A 106 -17.12 -18.39 -5.60
N VAL A 107 -17.43 -17.80 -4.46
CA VAL A 107 -16.97 -18.27 -3.16
C VAL A 107 -18.11 -19.02 -2.49
N LYS A 108 -17.82 -20.22 -1.97
CA LYS A 108 -18.84 -21.03 -1.29
C LYS A 108 -19.22 -20.37 0.04
N PRO A 109 -20.51 -20.40 0.43
CA PRO A 109 -20.88 -19.98 1.77
C PRO A 109 -20.28 -20.91 2.83
N ASN A 110 -19.92 -20.36 3.99
CA ASN A 110 -19.36 -21.13 5.10
C ASN A 110 -20.43 -21.82 5.96
N GLY A 111 -21.71 -21.45 5.77
CA GLY A 111 -22.82 -21.92 6.58
C GLY A 111 -23.06 -21.04 7.81
N ASP A 112 -23.79 -21.62 8.77
CA ASP A 112 -24.26 -20.89 9.94
C ASP A 112 -23.25 -20.96 11.09
N ASP A 113 -22.57 -19.85 11.36
CA ASP A 113 -21.70 -19.73 12.54
C ASP A 113 -22.55 -19.60 13.81
N PRO A 114 -22.11 -20.15 14.95
CA PRO A 114 -22.79 -19.95 16.21
C PRO A 114 -22.75 -18.47 16.61
N VAL A 115 -23.88 -17.95 17.10
CA VAL A 115 -23.95 -16.61 17.69
C VAL A 115 -23.11 -16.59 18.97
N ALA A 116 -22.13 -15.70 19.00
CA ALA A 116 -21.24 -15.49 20.15
C ALA A 116 -21.61 -14.20 20.89
N ASP A 117 -21.05 -14.02 22.09
CA ASP A 117 -21.23 -12.78 22.86
C ASP A 117 -20.72 -11.57 22.06
N SER A 118 -21.55 -10.53 21.99
CA SER A 118 -21.25 -9.34 21.19
C SER A 118 -20.06 -8.56 21.75
N GLY A 119 -19.92 -8.50 23.08
CA GLY A 119 -18.78 -7.85 23.74
C GLY A 119 -17.46 -8.55 23.41
N GLU A 120 -17.42 -9.87 23.52
CA GLU A 120 -16.24 -10.67 23.18
C GLU A 120 -15.87 -10.53 21.69
N GLN A 121 -16.86 -10.55 20.79
CA GLN A 121 -16.63 -10.40 19.34
C GLN A 121 -16.10 -9.00 18.99
N LEU A 122 -16.69 -7.95 19.57
CA LEU A 122 -16.22 -6.58 19.39
C LEU A 122 -14.77 -6.41 19.89
N LEU A 123 -14.44 -6.97 21.06
CA LEU A 123 -13.07 -6.95 21.58
C LEU A 123 -12.08 -7.65 20.65
N LYS A 124 -12.47 -8.80 20.07
CA LYS A 124 -11.62 -9.54 19.11
C LYS A 124 -11.33 -8.72 17.86
N ILE A 125 -12.36 -8.15 17.22
CA ILE A 125 -12.18 -7.39 15.97
C ILE A 125 -11.43 -6.07 16.21
N ILE A 126 -11.70 -5.37 17.33
CA ILE A 126 -10.97 -4.16 17.70
C ILE A 126 -9.49 -4.48 17.93
N SER A 127 -9.19 -5.53 18.69
CA SER A 127 -7.81 -5.98 18.97
C SER A 127 -7.08 -6.37 17.69
N LEU A 128 -7.79 -6.98 16.72
CA LEU A 128 -7.23 -7.37 15.43
C LEU A 128 -6.76 -6.16 14.61
N PHE A 129 -7.55 -5.09 14.54
CA PHE A 129 -7.14 -3.85 13.86
C PHE A 129 -6.05 -3.09 14.64
N GLN A 130 -6.14 -3.02 15.96
CA GLN A 130 -5.13 -2.37 16.81
C GLN A 130 -3.75 -3.02 16.67
N ARG A 131 -3.68 -4.35 16.53
CA ARG A 131 -2.41 -5.08 16.34
C ARG A 131 -1.62 -4.62 15.12
N VAL A 132 -2.32 -4.16 14.09
CA VAL A 132 -1.72 -3.65 12.84
C VAL A 132 -1.82 -2.12 12.74
N ASN A 133 -2.07 -1.45 13.88
CA ASN A 133 -2.18 0.00 13.99
C ASN A 133 -3.22 0.63 13.04
N ILE A 134 -4.35 -0.04 12.86
CA ILE A 134 -5.50 0.46 12.11
C ILE A 134 -6.56 0.98 13.09
N ASN A 135 -7.01 2.21 12.88
CA ASN A 135 -8.13 2.78 13.64
C ASN A 135 -9.44 2.52 12.89
N ALA A 136 -10.12 1.41 13.21
CA ALA A 136 -11.39 1.03 12.61
C ALA A 136 -12.57 1.47 13.48
N ALA A 137 -13.61 2.02 12.85
CA ALA A 137 -14.88 2.31 13.51
C ALA A 137 -15.90 1.21 13.20
N LEU A 138 -16.63 0.76 14.23
CA LEU A 138 -17.68 -0.24 14.12
C LEU A 138 -19.03 0.43 14.39
N ASN A 139 -19.94 0.32 13.42
CA ASN A 139 -21.26 0.94 13.49
C ASN A 139 -22.34 -0.14 13.63
N ALA A 140 -23.11 -0.08 14.70
CA ALA A 140 -24.25 -0.97 14.91
C ALA A 140 -25.34 -0.69 13.86
N VAL A 141 -25.86 -1.75 13.24
CA VAL A 141 -27.04 -1.66 12.36
C VAL A 141 -28.29 -1.69 13.22
N GLU A 142 -29.20 -0.74 13.04
CA GLU A 142 -30.45 -0.71 13.82
C GLU A 142 -31.26 -2.00 13.63
N ILE A 143 -31.58 -2.67 14.74
CA ILE A 143 -32.50 -3.81 14.74
C ILE A 143 -33.90 -3.26 14.46
N LYS A 144 -34.52 -3.73 13.39
CA LYS A 144 -35.94 -3.50 13.16
C LYS A 144 -36.71 -4.49 14.03
N ASP A 145 -37.15 -4.06 15.21
CA ASP A 145 -38.02 -4.86 16.07
C ASP A 145 -39.34 -5.13 15.33
N VAL A 146 -39.45 -6.33 14.75
CA VAL A 146 -40.71 -6.82 14.19
C VAL A 146 -41.40 -7.63 15.27
N ASP A 147 -41.83 -6.97 16.35
CA ASP A 147 -42.55 -7.63 17.45
C ASP A 147 -43.79 -8.39 16.98
N LYS A 148 -44.42 -7.92 15.88
CA LYS A 148 -45.57 -8.55 15.24
C LYS A 148 -45.47 -8.49 13.72
N ASN A 149 -45.86 -9.55 13.03
CA ASN A 149 -46.01 -9.52 11.57
C ASN A 149 -47.20 -8.63 11.15
N GLU A 150 -47.40 -8.43 9.84
CA GLU A 150 -48.53 -7.67 9.25
C GLU A 150 -49.92 -8.18 9.68
N PHE A 151 -49.99 -9.36 10.32
CA PHE A 151 -51.20 -10.00 10.82
C PHE A 151 -51.31 -9.99 12.36
N GLY A 152 -50.42 -9.30 13.07
CA GLY A 152 -50.45 -9.15 14.54
C GLY A 152 -49.87 -10.33 15.32
N GLU A 153 -49.25 -11.32 14.65
CA GLU A 153 -48.67 -12.51 15.29
C GLU A 153 -47.27 -12.20 15.82
N LYS A 154 -46.98 -12.60 17.07
CA LYS A 154 -45.67 -12.39 17.69
C LYS A 154 -44.59 -13.14 16.92
N MET A 155 -43.60 -12.43 16.42
CA MET A 155 -42.44 -13.06 15.78
C MET A 155 -41.37 -13.40 16.83
N PRO A 156 -40.51 -14.40 16.56
CA PRO A 156 -39.31 -14.60 17.34
C PRO A 156 -38.45 -13.33 17.31
N LEU A 157 -37.87 -12.97 18.46
CA LEU A 157 -36.94 -11.85 18.56
C LEU A 157 -35.63 -12.19 17.86
N GLN A 158 -35.04 -11.21 17.20
CA GLN A 158 -33.70 -11.30 16.67
C GLN A 158 -32.71 -11.36 17.84
N ASP A 159 -31.92 -12.42 17.93
CA ASP A 159 -30.96 -12.68 19.01
C ASP A 159 -29.51 -12.29 18.65
N TRP A 160 -29.32 -11.66 17.49
CA TRP A 160 -28.04 -11.19 16.98
C TRP A 160 -28.06 -9.71 16.63
N GLN A 161 -26.91 -9.06 16.73
CA GLN A 161 -26.70 -7.64 16.40
C GLN A 161 -25.62 -7.55 15.32
N GLU A 162 -25.91 -6.84 14.22
CA GLU A 162 -24.93 -6.61 13.16
C GLU A 162 -24.13 -5.33 13.42
N TYR A 163 -22.84 -5.40 13.13
CA TYR A 163 -21.92 -4.27 13.12
C TYR A 163 -21.20 -4.22 11.78
N THR A 164 -21.09 -3.02 11.21
CA THR A 164 -20.38 -2.77 9.95
C THR A 164 -19.11 -1.97 10.21
N PHE A 165 -18.09 -2.20 9.39
CA PHE A 165 -16.86 -1.41 9.38
C PHE A 165 -16.44 -1.13 7.94
N ASP A 166 -15.72 -0.03 7.77
CA ASP A 166 -15.03 0.31 6.54
C ASP A 166 -13.62 0.80 6.90
N VAL A 167 -12.60 0.26 6.23
CA VAL A 167 -11.20 0.44 6.61
C VAL A 167 -10.37 0.72 5.36
N GLU A 168 -9.77 1.91 5.32
CA GLU A 168 -8.78 2.28 4.32
C GLU A 168 -7.37 2.14 4.91
N THR A 169 -6.52 1.36 4.25
CA THR A 169 -5.17 1.06 4.74
C THR A 169 -4.23 0.62 3.63
N ALA A 170 -2.93 0.84 3.82
CA ALA A 170 -1.87 0.29 2.97
C ALA A 170 -1.50 -1.17 3.32
N ILE A 171 -2.00 -1.68 4.44
CA ILE A 171 -1.71 -3.04 4.91
C ILE A 171 -2.59 -4.05 4.14
N PRO A 172 -2.00 -5.02 3.45
CA PRO A 172 -2.78 -6.06 2.76
C PRO A 172 -3.72 -6.80 3.72
N PRO A 173 -4.95 -7.10 3.31
CA PRO A 173 -5.95 -7.70 4.20
C PRO A 173 -5.52 -9.08 4.72
N GLN A 174 -4.69 -9.82 3.99
CA GLN A 174 -4.12 -11.10 4.43
C GLN A 174 -3.23 -10.95 5.69
N LEU A 175 -2.60 -9.79 5.87
CA LEU A 175 -1.78 -9.48 7.07
C LEU A 175 -2.61 -8.98 8.25
N ILE A 176 -3.83 -8.53 7.99
CA ILE A 176 -4.80 -8.16 9.03
C ILE A 176 -5.41 -9.46 9.59
N PHE A 177 -5.87 -10.34 8.69
CA PHE A 177 -6.63 -11.56 8.99
C PHE A 177 -5.76 -12.84 8.98
N VAL A 178 -4.68 -12.86 9.76
CA VAL A 178 -3.62 -13.92 9.75
C VAL A 178 -4.01 -15.23 10.47
N ARG A 179 -5.16 -15.30 11.15
CA ARG A 179 -5.57 -16.48 11.97
C ARG A 179 -6.98 -16.92 11.59
N ASP A 180 -7.22 -18.21 11.40
CA ASP A 180 -8.45 -18.71 10.78
C ASP A 180 -9.73 -18.63 11.64
N GLU A 181 -9.66 -18.22 12.90
CA GLU A 181 -10.81 -18.22 13.81
C GLU A 181 -11.58 -16.88 13.81
N PHE A 182 -12.33 -16.63 12.73
CA PHE A 182 -13.18 -15.44 12.56
C PHE A 182 -14.68 -15.77 12.55
N SER A 183 -15.15 -16.53 13.55
CA SER A 183 -16.58 -16.84 13.71
C SER A 183 -17.39 -15.56 13.87
N GLY A 184 -18.44 -15.39 13.06
CA GLY A 184 -19.32 -14.21 13.10
C GLY A 184 -18.79 -12.96 12.37
N ILE A 185 -17.60 -13.01 11.77
CA ILE A 185 -17.06 -11.91 10.93
C ILE A 185 -17.21 -12.31 9.46
N ARG A 186 -17.63 -11.36 8.62
CA ARG A 186 -17.78 -11.54 7.17
C ARG A 186 -17.23 -10.33 6.42
N LEU A 187 -16.53 -10.58 5.32
CA LEU A 187 -16.08 -9.54 4.41
C LEU A 187 -17.01 -9.50 3.20
N ASN A 188 -17.56 -8.33 2.92
CA ASN A 188 -18.48 -8.13 1.80
C ASN A 188 -17.75 -7.67 0.54
N LYS A 189 -16.73 -6.82 0.71
CA LYS A 189 -16.04 -6.15 -0.38
C LYS A 189 -14.60 -5.83 0.01
N ILE A 190 -13.67 -6.00 -0.92
CA ILE A 190 -12.30 -5.49 -0.83
C ILE A 190 -12.03 -4.64 -2.06
N ILE A 191 -11.57 -3.41 -1.86
CA ILE A 191 -11.21 -2.49 -2.94
C ILE A 191 -9.69 -2.29 -2.90
N TYR A 192 -9.02 -2.64 -4.00
CA TYR A 192 -7.63 -2.28 -4.22
C TYR A 192 -7.57 -1.07 -5.14
N THR A 193 -7.10 0.05 -4.61
CA THR A 193 -6.85 1.25 -5.40
C THR A 193 -5.35 1.36 -5.68
N VAL A 194 -4.99 1.51 -6.94
CA VAL A 194 -3.63 1.81 -7.37
C VAL A 194 -3.54 3.32 -7.55
N ASP A 195 -2.86 3.97 -6.61
CA ASP A 195 -2.58 5.40 -6.69
C ASP A 195 -1.61 5.66 -7.85
N THR A 196 -2.13 6.26 -8.93
CA THR A 196 -1.34 6.69 -10.09
C THR A 196 -0.68 8.05 -9.90
N GLU A 197 -1.01 8.77 -8.82
CA GLU A 197 -0.48 10.12 -8.54
C GLU A 197 0.86 10.07 -7.80
N ARG A 198 1.26 8.91 -7.28
CA ARG A 198 2.58 8.73 -6.65
C ARG A 198 3.57 8.08 -7.61
N SER A 199 4.27 8.97 -8.33
CA SER A 199 5.41 8.69 -9.22
C SER A 199 4.99 8.07 -10.56
N ALA A 200 4.68 8.92 -11.54
CA ALA A 200 4.55 8.49 -12.92
C ALA A 200 5.78 7.65 -13.33
N SER A 201 5.57 6.36 -13.59
CA SER A 201 6.59 5.47 -14.16
C SER A 201 6.87 5.77 -15.64
N THR A 202 6.22 6.80 -16.19
CA THR A 202 6.23 7.17 -17.60
C THR A 202 6.75 8.59 -17.73
N PHE A 203 7.75 8.76 -18.60
CA PHE A 203 8.33 10.06 -18.91
C PHE A 203 7.28 11.01 -19.51
N SER A 204 7.15 12.20 -18.92
CA SER A 204 6.26 13.27 -19.40
C SER A 204 7.03 14.37 -20.11
N TYR A 205 6.46 14.90 -21.19
CA TYR A 205 6.98 16.08 -21.90
C TYR A 205 6.48 17.41 -21.32
N SER A 206 5.44 17.36 -20.50
CA SER A 206 4.79 18.53 -19.90
C SER A 206 5.07 18.68 -18.41
N GLU A 207 5.56 17.63 -17.75
CA GLU A 207 5.79 17.63 -16.29
C GLU A 207 7.22 17.24 -15.92
N PRO A 208 7.77 17.84 -14.85
CA PRO A 208 9.05 17.41 -14.30
C PRO A 208 8.95 16.00 -13.69
N CYS A 209 9.96 15.17 -13.93
CA CYS A 209 10.04 13.84 -13.33
C CYS A 209 11.39 13.67 -12.62
N ASP A 210 11.39 13.08 -11.42
CA ASP A 210 12.59 12.68 -10.70
C ASP A 210 12.47 11.19 -10.36
N ALA A 211 13.49 10.40 -10.70
CA ALA A 211 13.46 8.96 -10.51
C ALA A 211 14.83 8.38 -10.14
N LYS A 212 14.83 7.20 -9.50
CA LYS A 212 16.03 6.40 -9.23
C LYS A 212 16.12 5.25 -10.24
N ILE A 213 17.29 5.08 -10.85
CA ILE A 213 17.56 3.94 -11.72
C ILE A 213 17.80 2.72 -10.83
N ARG A 214 17.10 1.61 -11.11
CA ARG A 214 17.25 0.36 -10.36
C ARG A 214 18.70 -0.13 -10.45
N GLU A 215 19.19 -0.65 -9.33
CA GLU A 215 20.58 -1.06 -9.16
C GLU A 215 20.99 -2.17 -10.17
N GLU A 216 20.07 -3.08 -10.49
CA GLU A 216 20.25 -4.16 -11.49
C GLU A 216 20.69 -3.65 -12.87
N TYR A 217 20.31 -2.43 -13.27
CA TYR A 217 20.67 -1.87 -14.59
C TYR A 217 22.03 -1.16 -14.59
N VAL A 218 22.55 -0.80 -13.42
CA VAL A 218 23.76 0.04 -13.31
C VAL A 218 24.95 -0.71 -12.69
N GLN A 219 24.70 -1.81 -11.99
CA GLN A 219 25.74 -2.64 -11.38
C GLN A 219 26.78 -3.14 -12.39
N ALA A 220 26.36 -3.51 -13.60
CA ALA A 220 27.26 -3.97 -14.67
C ALA A 220 28.34 -2.93 -15.04
N TYR A 221 28.08 -1.64 -14.76
CA TYR A 221 28.99 -0.53 -15.01
C TYR A 221 29.77 -0.09 -13.76
N GLY A 222 29.71 -0.85 -12.66
CA GLY A 222 30.38 -0.50 -11.40
C GLY A 222 29.72 0.65 -10.63
N LEU A 223 28.48 0.99 -10.96
CA LEU A 223 27.70 2.04 -10.32
C LEU A 223 26.81 1.46 -9.21
N SER A 224 26.57 2.22 -8.15
CA SER A 224 25.64 1.84 -7.07
C SER A 224 24.20 2.21 -7.42
N THR A 225 24.00 3.34 -8.10
CA THR A 225 22.68 3.81 -8.52
C THR A 225 22.83 4.87 -9.62
N GLY A 226 21.73 5.19 -10.30
CA GLY A 226 21.60 6.43 -11.08
C GLY A 226 20.43 7.27 -10.57
N ARG A 227 20.52 8.59 -10.72
CA ARG A 227 19.37 9.50 -10.56
C ARG A 227 19.01 10.08 -11.92
N PHE A 228 17.74 10.04 -12.24
CA PHE A 228 17.15 10.61 -13.44
C PHE A 228 16.35 11.84 -13.03
N ALA A 229 16.51 12.93 -13.77
CA ALA A 229 15.66 14.11 -13.65
C ALA A 229 15.29 14.61 -15.05
N SER A 230 14.01 14.92 -15.27
CA SER A 230 13.54 15.59 -16.48
C SER A 230 12.89 16.92 -16.15
N ARG A 231 13.08 17.93 -17.01
CA ARG A 231 12.45 19.25 -16.88
C ARG A 231 11.92 19.72 -18.26
N PRO A 232 10.61 19.93 -18.42
CA PRO A 232 10.03 20.54 -19.61
C PRO A 232 10.58 21.96 -19.86
N GLY A 233 10.89 22.28 -21.12
CA GLY A 233 11.31 23.61 -21.56
C GLY A 233 10.29 24.26 -22.51
N SER A 234 10.45 25.57 -22.75
CA SER A 234 9.53 26.42 -23.51
C SER A 234 9.41 26.14 -25.03
N SER A 235 9.91 25.00 -25.52
CA SER A 235 9.95 24.65 -26.95
C SER A 235 9.54 23.21 -27.27
N GLY A 236 8.78 22.55 -26.38
CA GLY A 236 8.43 21.13 -26.52
C GLY A 236 9.63 20.19 -26.37
N LYS A 237 10.77 20.72 -25.91
CA LYS A 237 11.97 19.97 -25.56
C LYS A 237 12.02 19.76 -24.06
N VAL A 238 12.53 18.61 -23.64
CA VAL A 238 12.74 18.28 -22.24
C VAL A 238 14.24 18.16 -22.01
N ILE A 239 14.73 18.80 -20.96
CA ILE A 239 16.10 18.58 -20.47
C ILE A 239 16.06 17.33 -19.61
N VAL A 240 16.90 16.36 -19.94
CA VAL A 240 17.10 15.15 -19.13
C VAL A 240 18.51 15.17 -18.57
N VAL A 241 18.61 14.96 -17.26
CA VAL A 241 19.87 14.82 -16.54
C VAL A 241 19.89 13.44 -15.91
N ILE A 242 20.95 12.69 -16.20
CA ILE A 242 21.24 11.44 -15.53
C ILE A 242 22.52 11.63 -14.72
N ARG A 243 22.40 11.52 -13.40
CA ARG A 243 23.55 11.50 -12.49
C ARG A 243 23.89 10.06 -12.16
N LEU A 244 25.05 9.61 -12.61
CA LEU A 244 25.59 8.31 -12.28
C LEU A 244 26.28 8.38 -10.92
N ILE A 245 25.99 7.43 -10.04
CA ILE A 245 26.59 7.34 -8.72
C ILE A 245 27.43 6.07 -8.69
N SER A 246 28.74 6.24 -8.53
CA SER A 246 29.66 5.12 -8.40
C SER A 246 29.51 4.47 -7.04
N ARG A 247 29.64 3.14 -7.00
CA ARG A 247 29.75 2.43 -5.73
C ARG A 247 31.11 2.77 -5.14
N ARG A 248 31.16 3.32 -3.92
CA ARG A 248 32.42 3.41 -3.21
C ARG A 248 32.85 1.99 -2.85
N LYS A 249 33.97 1.56 -3.44
CA LYS A 249 34.54 0.23 -3.22
C LYS A 249 35.46 0.15 -2.00
N GLN A 250 35.82 1.28 -1.39
CA GLN A 250 36.81 1.35 -0.33
C GLN A 250 36.47 2.46 0.67
N SER A 251 36.59 2.16 1.97
CA SER A 251 36.63 3.16 3.04
C SER A 251 37.83 4.07 2.82
N LEU A 252 37.64 5.38 2.95
CA LEU A 252 38.72 6.36 2.81
C LEU A 252 39.20 6.75 4.21
N THR A 253 40.51 6.85 4.38
CA THR A 253 41.11 7.46 5.57
C THR A 253 41.03 8.98 5.50
N LEU A 254 41.07 9.66 6.65
CA LEU A 254 41.08 11.13 6.69
C LEU A 254 42.24 11.74 5.88
N GLY A 255 43.38 11.05 5.80
CA GLY A 255 44.53 11.47 4.99
C GLY A 255 44.26 11.42 3.49
N GLU A 256 43.57 10.37 3.02
CA GLU A 256 43.17 10.25 1.60
C GLU A 256 42.13 11.29 1.19
N LEU A 257 41.44 11.92 2.14
CA LEU A 257 40.57 13.08 1.89
C LEU A 257 41.36 14.39 1.67
N GLY A 258 42.68 14.36 1.83
CA GLY A 258 43.55 15.53 1.71
C GLY A 258 43.65 16.39 2.97
N LEU A 259 43.24 15.86 4.13
CA LEU A 259 43.36 16.56 5.41
C LEU A 259 44.79 16.51 5.94
N SER A 260 45.30 17.64 6.43
CA SER A 260 46.62 17.68 7.09
C SER A 260 46.61 16.89 8.40
N GLU A 261 47.76 16.41 8.85
CA GLU A 261 47.86 15.65 10.12
C GLU A 261 47.24 16.41 11.30
N ALA A 262 47.43 17.74 11.36
CA ALA A 262 46.83 18.58 12.39
C ALA A 262 45.28 18.55 12.34
N GLN A 263 44.69 18.59 11.14
CA GLN A 263 43.24 18.50 10.95
C GLN A 263 42.72 17.10 11.30
N GLN A 264 43.44 16.05 10.90
CA GLN A 264 43.10 14.67 11.23
C GLN A 264 43.06 14.46 12.76
N ASN A 265 44.08 14.95 13.47
CA ASN A 265 44.16 14.85 14.92
C ASN A 265 43.05 15.65 15.62
N ALA A 266 42.68 16.81 15.09
CA ALA A 266 41.57 17.59 15.61
C ALA A 266 40.23 16.85 15.48
N ILE A 267 39.97 16.22 14.33
CA ILE A 267 38.75 15.43 14.10
C ILE A 267 38.72 14.21 15.03
N LYS A 268 39.79 13.43 15.10
CA LYS A 268 39.88 12.27 16.01
C LYS A 268 39.65 12.67 17.47
N SER A 269 40.26 13.78 17.90
CA SER A 269 40.05 14.32 19.25
C SER A 269 38.60 14.77 19.50
N ALA A 270 37.91 15.26 18.48
CA ALA A 270 36.49 15.61 18.57
C ALA A 270 35.59 14.37 18.64
N LEU A 271 35.88 13.33 17.85
CA LEU A 271 35.14 12.06 17.85
C LEU A 271 35.29 11.28 19.16
N ALA A 272 36.42 11.43 19.86
CA ALA A 272 36.66 10.80 21.16
C ALA A 272 35.85 11.44 22.31
N LYS A 273 35.18 12.57 22.10
CA LYS A 273 34.36 13.21 23.14
C LYS A 273 33.05 12.43 23.33
N PRO A 274 32.60 12.20 24.58
CA PRO A 274 31.40 11.41 24.85
C PRO A 274 30.10 12.08 24.38
N ALA A 275 30.10 13.41 24.22
CA ALA A 275 28.97 14.16 23.70
C ALA A 275 29.46 15.46 23.02
N GLY A 276 28.75 15.87 21.98
CA GLY A 276 29.03 17.09 21.22
C GLY A 276 28.37 17.07 19.86
N VAL A 277 28.48 18.18 19.13
CA VAL A 277 27.96 18.31 17.77
C VAL A 277 29.08 18.74 16.85
N ILE A 278 29.25 18.02 15.73
CA ILE A 278 30.20 18.36 14.67
C ILE A 278 29.41 18.85 13.45
N PHE A 279 29.71 20.06 12.99
CA PHE A 279 29.09 20.62 11.79
C PHE A 279 30.06 20.57 10.62
N SER A 280 29.65 19.94 9.53
CA SER A 280 30.35 20.01 8.24
C SER A 280 29.58 20.95 7.31
N SER A 281 30.19 22.08 6.94
CA SER A 281 29.58 23.10 6.08
C SER A 281 30.37 23.29 4.79
N GLY A 282 29.69 23.79 3.76
CA GLY A 282 30.24 24.02 2.42
C GLY A 282 29.19 23.81 1.31
N PRO A 283 29.42 24.31 0.09
CA PRO A 283 28.47 24.17 -1.02
C PRO A 283 28.27 22.71 -1.46
N THR A 284 27.28 22.46 -2.32
CA THR A 284 27.03 21.14 -2.91
C THR A 284 28.28 20.62 -3.63
N GLY A 285 28.59 19.33 -3.48
CA GLY A 285 29.75 18.70 -4.12
C GLY A 285 31.10 18.87 -3.41
N HIS A 286 31.18 19.59 -2.29
CA HIS A 286 32.45 19.85 -1.57
C HIS A 286 32.85 18.74 -0.58
N GLY A 287 32.39 17.50 -0.78
CA GLY A 287 32.84 16.35 0.03
C GLY A 287 32.30 16.29 1.47
N LYS A 288 31.30 17.07 1.86
CA LYS A 288 30.71 17.02 3.23
C LYS A 288 30.24 15.62 3.63
N SER A 289 29.40 14.99 2.80
CA SER A 289 28.90 13.65 3.05
C SER A 289 30.04 12.63 3.09
N THR A 290 31.09 12.83 2.29
CA THR A 290 32.30 12.01 2.33
C THR A 290 32.99 12.08 3.68
N LEU A 291 33.17 13.28 4.21
CA LEU A 291 33.81 13.50 5.50
C LEU A 291 32.97 12.90 6.63
N SER A 292 31.65 13.12 6.62
CA SER A 292 30.72 12.52 7.59
C SER A 292 30.77 11.00 7.59
N GLN A 293 30.81 10.39 6.40
CA GLN A 293 30.91 8.94 6.26
C GLN A 293 32.24 8.42 6.84
N CYS A 294 33.36 9.06 6.52
CA CYS A 294 34.67 8.68 7.07
C CYS A 294 34.72 8.81 8.60
N MET A 295 34.16 9.89 9.16
CA MET A 295 34.04 10.06 10.61
C MET A 295 33.19 8.96 11.26
N ALA A 296 32.09 8.57 10.61
CA ALA A 296 31.23 7.48 11.08
C ALA A 296 31.93 6.11 11.07
N GLU A 297 32.62 5.79 9.97
CA GLU A 297 33.40 4.55 9.83
C GLU A 297 34.50 4.45 10.89
N ILE A 298 35.21 5.55 11.18
CA ILE A 298 36.19 5.60 12.28
C ILE A 298 35.49 5.33 13.61
N TYR A 299 34.40 6.04 13.89
CA TYR A 299 33.71 5.93 15.17
C TYR A 299 33.16 4.52 15.45
N THR A 300 32.51 3.87 14.47
CA THR A 300 31.99 2.52 14.65
C THR A 300 33.11 1.48 14.78
N SER A 301 34.21 1.64 14.04
CA SER A 301 35.35 0.72 14.13
C SER A 301 36.06 0.77 15.49
N GLU A 302 36.17 1.95 16.10
CA GLU A 302 36.81 2.14 17.40
C GLU A 302 35.88 1.79 18.57
N ASN A 303 34.56 1.72 18.35
CA ASN A 303 33.55 1.55 19.39
C ASN A 303 32.50 0.46 19.03
N PRO A 304 32.89 -0.82 18.88
CA PRO A 304 32.02 -1.90 18.40
C PRO A 304 30.80 -2.22 19.28
N GLY A 305 30.75 -1.68 20.51
CA GLY A 305 29.60 -1.81 21.43
C GLY A 305 28.63 -0.64 21.39
N MET A 306 28.88 0.40 20.60
CA MET A 306 28.05 1.59 20.52
C MET A 306 27.04 1.49 19.37
N ASN A 307 25.79 1.86 19.65
CA ASN A 307 24.74 1.91 18.63
C ASN A 307 24.83 3.23 17.86
N MET A 308 25.35 3.19 16.62
CA MET A 308 25.35 4.35 15.73
C MET A 308 24.08 4.40 14.89
N LEU A 309 23.43 5.56 14.87
CA LEU A 309 22.22 5.83 14.08
C LEU A 309 22.51 6.95 13.09
N SER A 310 22.05 6.82 11.85
CA SER A 310 22.06 7.91 10.87
C SER A 310 20.67 8.13 10.26
N VAL A 311 20.37 9.38 9.92
CA VAL A 311 19.19 9.77 9.16
C VAL A 311 19.67 10.52 7.92
N GLU A 312 19.35 10.00 6.72
CA GLU A 312 19.95 10.46 5.46
C GLU A 312 18.92 10.66 4.35
N ASP A 313 19.13 11.65 3.46
CA ASP A 313 18.30 11.89 2.28
C ASP A 313 19.12 11.91 0.97
N PRO A 314 19.23 10.77 0.27
CA PRO A 314 19.07 9.39 0.71
C PRO A 314 20.40 8.82 1.27
N ILE A 315 20.37 7.56 1.71
CA ILE A 315 21.59 6.81 2.03
C ILE A 315 22.47 6.69 0.78
N GLU A 316 23.73 7.14 0.87
CA GLU A 316 24.69 7.12 -0.25
C GLU A 316 25.47 5.79 -0.33
N SER A 317 25.98 5.32 0.81
CA SER A 317 26.76 4.07 0.91
C SER A 317 26.55 3.42 2.28
N PRO A 318 26.51 2.07 2.36
CA PRO A 318 26.42 1.37 3.63
C PRO A 318 27.64 1.66 4.52
N ILE A 319 27.40 1.83 5.83
CA ILE A 319 28.43 1.98 6.87
C ILE A 319 28.27 0.81 7.84
N GLU A 320 29.32 0.01 7.98
CA GLU A 320 29.30 -1.13 8.89
C GLU A 320 29.14 -0.68 10.35
N GLY A 321 28.28 -1.36 11.10
CA GLY A 321 27.95 -1.01 12.49
C GLY A 321 27.03 0.19 12.67
N THR A 322 26.47 0.76 11.60
CA THR A 322 25.50 1.87 11.67
C THR A 322 24.12 1.44 11.20
N PHE A 323 23.08 1.79 11.97
CA PHE A 323 21.69 1.72 11.52
C PHE A 323 21.34 2.99 10.74
N GLN A 324 21.35 2.88 9.42
CA GLN A 324 21.07 4.01 8.52
C GLN A 324 19.58 4.03 8.15
N THR A 325 18.91 5.14 8.47
CA THR A 325 17.49 5.35 8.18
C THR A 325 17.35 6.35 7.03
N PRO A 326 16.79 5.95 5.87
CA PRO A 326 16.53 6.90 4.80
C PRO A 326 15.31 7.76 5.14
N LEU A 327 15.37 9.06 4.81
CA LEU A 327 14.21 9.94 4.89
C LEU A 327 13.18 9.53 3.82
N ILE A 328 12.03 9.03 4.30
CA ILE A 328 10.86 8.75 3.48
C ILE A 328 10.00 10.02 3.46
N SER A 329 10.40 11.03 2.69
CA SER A 329 9.56 12.22 2.50
C SER A 329 8.53 12.01 1.40
N THR A 330 7.25 12.12 1.75
CA THR A 330 6.18 12.45 0.78
C THR A 330 6.38 13.88 0.31
N ASP A 331 6.21 14.10 -1.00
CA ASP A 331 6.27 15.39 -1.72
C ASP A 331 7.17 16.49 -1.09
N ARG A 332 8.39 16.58 -1.63
CA ARG A 332 9.44 17.52 -1.20
C ARG A 332 9.12 18.99 -1.52
N SER A 333 8.04 19.26 -2.25
CA SER A 333 7.62 20.63 -2.57
C SER A 333 6.84 21.32 -1.42
N ASP A 334 6.34 20.54 -0.45
CA ASP A 334 5.57 21.06 0.67
C ASP A 334 6.45 21.28 1.92
N GLY A 335 6.81 22.54 2.15
CA GLY A 335 7.62 22.97 3.29
C GLY A 335 7.00 22.64 4.67
N ALA A 336 5.67 22.54 4.77
CA ALA A 336 4.98 22.23 6.02
C ALA A 336 4.94 20.72 6.32
N LYS A 337 5.03 19.87 5.28
CA LYS A 337 5.26 18.43 5.44
C LYS A 337 6.72 18.13 5.74
N MET A 338 7.64 18.82 5.07
CA MET A 338 9.08 18.72 5.37
C MET A 338 9.37 19.10 6.81
N GLY A 339 8.84 20.24 7.31
CA GLY A 339 9.05 20.66 8.70
C GLY A 339 8.49 19.72 9.78
N ARG A 340 7.60 18.79 9.44
CA ARG A 340 7.09 17.74 10.34
C ARG A 340 7.91 16.45 10.29
N ALA A 341 8.75 16.29 9.27
CA ALA A 341 9.63 15.13 9.11
C ALA A 341 11.03 15.34 9.74
N TRP A 342 11.34 16.56 10.20
CA TRP A 342 12.59 16.94 10.88
C TRP A 342 12.43 17.00 12.40
#